data_AF-A0A959DGR0-F1
#
_entry.id   AF-A0A959DGR0-F1
#
_cell.length_a   1.000
_cell.length_b   1.000
_cell.length_c   1.000
_cell.angle_alpha   90.00
_cell.angle_beta   90.00
_cell.angle_gamma   90.00
#
_symmetry.space_group_name_H-M   'P 1'
#
loop_
_entity.id
_entity.type
_entity.pdbx_description
1 polymer ?
#
loop_
_entity_poly.entity_id
_entity_poly.type
_entity_poly.pdbx_seq_one_letter_code
_entity_poly.pdbx_strand_id
1 'polypeptide(L)'
;MGKNKMIGLIAGLVVFLIILALPSPAGLSAEGKRAAAVALLMTIWWISEAIPIYATAFLPLALYPLLGILPAEETAANYGHNYVLMLLAGFFLAKAIELQHLHKRIALVVIK
;
A
#
# COMPACT_ATOMS: atom_id res chain seq x y z
N MET A 1 -0.90 -17.84 12.75
CA MET A 1 -1.61 -16.59 12.38
C MET A 1 -2.80 -16.44 13.31
N GLY A 2 -3.03 -15.27 13.91
CA GLY A 2 -4.21 -15.07 14.77
C GLY A 2 -5.50 -15.30 13.98
N LYS A 3 -6.53 -15.87 14.61
CA LYS A 3 -7.82 -16.19 13.97
C LYS A 3 -8.39 -15.00 13.18
N ASN A 4 -8.27 -13.79 13.73
CA ASN A 4 -8.73 -12.56 13.10
C ASN A 4 -7.97 -12.21 11.80
N LYS A 5 -6.65 -12.41 11.77
CA LYS A 5 -5.83 -12.18 10.57
C LYS A 5 -6.17 -13.15 9.44
N MET A 6 -6.47 -14.40 9.80
CA MET A 6 -6.89 -15.42 8.84
C MET A 6 -8.26 -15.11 8.24
N ILE A 7 -9.20 -14.64 9.06
CA ILE A 7 -10.51 -14.16 8.58
C ILE A 7 -10.32 -12.98 7.62
N GLY A 8 -9.50 -12.00 7.97
CA GLY A 8 -9.21 -10.85 7.10
C GLY A 8 -8.58 -11.25 5.76
N LEU A 9 -7.62 -12.18 5.78
CA LEU A 9 -6.98 -12.69 4.57
C LEU A 9 -8.01 -13.33 3.62
N ILE A 10 -8.80 -14.27 4.14
CA ILE A 10 -9.81 -15.00 3.38
C ILE A 10 -10.92 -14.05 2.90
N ALA A 11 -11.42 -13.17 3.77
CA ALA A 11 -12.46 -12.21 3.43
C ALA A 11 -12.02 -11.29 2.28
N GLY A 12 -10.77 -10.80 2.30
CA GLY A 12 -10.22 -9.99 1.21
C GLY A 12 -10.22 -10.76 -0.11
N LEU A 13 -9.73 -12.00 -0.13
CA LEU A 13 -9.71 -12.84 -1.34
C LEU A 13 -11.12 -13.15 -1.85
N VAL A 14 -12.05 -13.44 -0.95
CA VAL A 14 -13.45 -13.71 -1.30
C VAL A 14 -14.07 -12.47 -1.95
N VAL A 15 -13.92 -11.29 -1.35
CA VAL A 15 -14.44 -10.04 -1.92
C VAL A 15 -13.81 -9.75 -3.28
N PHE A 16 -12.50 -9.91 -3.41
CA PHE A 16 -11.78 -9.74 -4.68
C PHE A 16 -12.38 -10.62 -5.79
N LEU A 17 -12.55 -11.92 -5.52
CA LEU A 17 -13.10 -12.88 -6.49
C LEU A 17 -14.57 -12.59 -6.82
N ILE A 18 -15.38 -12.20 -5.82
CA ILE A 18 -16.78 -11.82 -6.05
C ILE A 18 -16.86 -10.61 -6.97
N ILE A 19 -16.08 -9.56 -6.72
CA ILE A 19 -16.09 -8.36 -7.56
C ILE A 19 -15.66 -8.70 -8.98
N LEU A 20 -14.63 -9.54 -9.16
CA LEU A 20 -14.22 -9.97 -10.50
C LEU A 20 -15.30 -10.77 -11.24
N ALA A 21 -16.06 -11.60 -10.53
CA ALA A 21 -17.13 -12.43 -11.11
C ALA A 21 -18.41 -11.66 -11.45
N LEU A 22 -18.74 -10.59 -10.72
CA LEU A 22 -19.95 -9.79 -10.96
C LEU A 22 -19.90 -9.08 -12.33
N PRO A 23 -21.04 -8.81 -12.99
CA PRO A 23 -21.04 -8.00 -14.22
C PRO A 23 -20.55 -6.58 -13.93
N SER A 24 -19.88 -5.95 -14.91
CA SER A 24 -19.45 -4.56 -14.78
C SER A 24 -20.67 -3.63 -14.67
N PRO A 25 -20.70 -2.72 -13.68
CA PRO A 25 -21.72 -1.68 -13.62
C PRO A 25 -21.75 -0.85 -14.91
N ALA A 26 -22.93 -0.36 -15.29
CA ALA A 26 -23.07 0.49 -16.47
C ALA A 26 -22.20 1.74 -16.36
N GLY A 27 -21.39 2.00 -17.39
CA GLY A 27 -20.47 3.16 -17.44
C GLY A 27 -19.08 2.93 -16.83
N LEU A 28 -18.81 1.76 -16.23
CA LEU A 28 -17.48 1.43 -15.69
C LEU A 28 -16.67 0.58 -16.69
N SER A 29 -15.43 1.00 -16.96
CA SER A 29 -14.50 0.20 -17.79
C SER A 29 -14.12 -1.11 -17.10
N ALA A 30 -13.70 -2.10 -17.89
CA ALA A 30 -13.27 -3.39 -17.36
C ALA A 30 -12.03 -3.24 -16.48
N GLU A 31 -11.11 -2.35 -16.86
CA GLU A 31 -9.90 -2.00 -16.12
C GLU A 31 -10.25 -1.31 -14.80
N GLY A 32 -11.20 -0.37 -14.82
CA GLY A 32 -11.68 0.34 -13.64
C GLY A 32 -12.31 -0.61 -12.61
N LYS A 33 -13.09 -1.59 -13.06
CA LYS A 33 -13.63 -2.65 -12.20
C LYS A 33 -12.52 -3.50 -11.57
N ARG A 34 -11.53 -3.92 -12.36
CA ARG A 34 -10.41 -4.75 -11.87
C ARG A 34 -9.55 -3.97 -10.87
N ALA A 35 -9.30 -2.68 -11.12
CA ALA A 35 -8.62 -1.79 -10.18
C ALA A 35 -9.40 -1.63 -8.87
N ALA A 36 -10.73 -1.46 -8.94
CA ALA A 36 -11.58 -1.41 -7.76
C ALA A 36 -11.54 -2.72 -6.95
N ALA A 37 -11.52 -3.88 -7.62
CA ALA A 37 -11.37 -5.18 -6.96
C ALA A 37 -10.05 -5.26 -6.15
N VAL A 38 -8.93 -4.84 -6.75
CA VAL A 38 -7.62 -4.80 -6.08
C VAL A 38 -7.64 -3.79 -4.93
N ALA A 39 -8.24 -2.62 -5.11
CA ALA A 39 -8.35 -1.61 -4.05
C ALA A 39 -9.16 -2.11 -2.84
N LEU A 40 -10.28 -2.81 -3.07
CA LEU A 40 -11.07 -3.42 -2.00
C LEU A 40 -10.32 -4.55 -1.28
N LEU A 41 -9.60 -5.40 -2.02
CA LEU A 41 -8.71 -6.41 -1.46
C LEU A 41 -7.70 -5.78 -0.49
N MET A 42 -7.00 -4.74 -0.95
CA MET A 42 -6.01 -4.02 -0.16
C MET A 42 -6.64 -3.34 1.06
N THR A 43 -7.82 -2.73 0.90
CA THR A 43 -8.56 -2.07 1.98
C THR A 43 -8.89 -3.04 3.11
N ILE A 44 -9.41 -4.23 2.76
CA ILE A 44 -9.72 -5.28 3.74
C ILE A 44 -8.45 -5.74 4.45
N TRP A 45 -7.36 -5.97 3.71
CA TRP A 45 -6.09 -6.43 4.30
C TRP A 45 -5.40 -5.38 5.16
N TRP A 46 -5.53 -4.08 4.85
CA TRP A 46 -5.03 -3.00 5.70
C TRP A 46 -5.83 -2.88 6.99
N ILE A 47 -7.16 -2.86 6.92
CA ILE A 47 -8.02 -2.73 8.10
C ILE A 47 -7.89 -3.94 9.03
N SER A 48 -7.80 -5.14 8.46
CA SER A 48 -7.68 -6.39 9.24
C SER A 48 -6.25 -6.73 9.66
N GLU A 49 -5.26 -5.97 9.18
CA GLU A 49 -3.83 -6.27 9.33
C GLU A 49 -3.50 -7.74 9.01
N ALA A 50 -4.12 -8.28 7.95
CA ALA A 50 -3.99 -9.68 7.55
C ALA A 50 -2.52 -10.05 7.24
N ILE A 51 -1.83 -9.13 6.55
CA ILE A 51 -0.39 -9.16 6.28
C ILE A 51 0.19 -7.75 6.56
N PRO A 52 1.52 -7.58 6.65
CA PRO A 52 2.13 -6.28 6.90
C PRO A 52 1.69 -5.21 5.87
N ILE A 53 1.46 -3.98 6.32
CA ILE A 53 0.95 -2.88 5.49
C ILE A 53 1.77 -2.69 4.20
N TYR A 54 3.10 -2.77 4.30
CA TYR A 54 4.00 -2.65 3.16
C TYR A 54 3.87 -3.81 2.17
N ALA A 55 3.64 -5.03 2.66
CA ALA A 55 3.43 -6.20 1.80
C ALA A 55 2.12 -6.05 1.02
N THR A 56 1.05 -5.57 1.68
CA THR A 56 -0.21 -5.25 1.00
C THR A 56 -0.03 -4.19 -0.09
N ALA A 57 0.79 -3.17 0.17
CA ALA A 57 1.04 -2.09 -0.77
C ALA A 57 1.76 -2.54 -2.06
N PHE A 58 2.40 -3.71 -2.08
CA PHE A 58 3.04 -4.28 -3.27
C PHE A 58 2.10 -5.12 -4.14
N LEU A 59 0.84 -5.36 -3.72
CA LEU A 59 -0.11 -6.14 -4.52
C LEU A 59 -0.31 -5.61 -5.94
N PRO A 60 -0.45 -4.29 -6.17
CA PRO A 60 -0.60 -3.74 -7.51
C PRO A 60 0.53 -4.13 -8.47
N LEU A 61 1.79 -4.20 -8.00
CA LEU A 61 2.92 -4.61 -8.84
C LEU A 61 2.71 -5.96 -9.53
N ALA A 62 2.05 -6.90 -8.84
CA ALA A 62 1.72 -8.20 -9.41
C ALA A 62 0.35 -8.18 -10.09
N LEU A 63 -0.68 -7.67 -9.40
CA LEU A 63 -2.07 -7.80 -9.85
C LEU A 63 -2.41 -6.89 -11.02
N TYR A 64 -1.83 -5.69 -11.13
CA TYR A 64 -2.18 -4.78 -12.22
C TYR A 64 -1.74 -5.32 -13.59
N PRO A 65 -0.50 -5.82 -13.76
CA PRO A 65 -0.11 -6.46 -15.01
C PRO A 65 -0.89 -7.76 -15.28
N LEU A 66 -1.09 -8.59 -14.25
CA LEU A 66 -1.81 -9.87 -14.39
C LEU A 66 -3.27 -9.69 -14.81
N LEU A 67 -3.92 -8.62 -14.32
CA LEU A 67 -5.30 -8.29 -14.64
C LEU A 67 -5.42 -7.38 -15.87
N GLY A 68 -4.31 -6.99 -16.52
CA GLY A 68 -4.31 -6.07 -17.65
C GLY A 68 -4.89 -4.69 -17.30
N ILE A 69 -4.66 -4.21 -16.07
CA ILE A 69 -5.07 -2.87 -15.62
C ILE A 69 -4.05 -1.82 -16.10
N LEU A 70 -2.77 -2.07 -15.83
CA LEU A 70 -1.65 -1.22 -16.24
C LEU A 70 -0.44 -2.11 -16.55
N PRO A 71 0.43 -1.70 -17.50
CA PRO A 71 1.71 -2.37 -17.75
C PRO A 71 2.60 -2.45 -16.50
N ALA A 72 3.48 -3.44 -16.45
CA ALA A 72 4.39 -3.63 -15.32
C ALA A 72 5.33 -2.42 -15.11
N GLU A 73 5.84 -1.85 -16.19
CA GLU A 73 6.71 -0.67 -16.15
C GLU A 73 5.98 0.55 -15.57
N GLU A 74 4.79 0.87 -16.07
CA GLU A 74 3.97 1.98 -15.56
C GLU A 74 3.54 1.74 -14.10
N THR A 75 3.19 0.50 -13.74
CA THR A 75 2.83 0.16 -12.36
C THR A 75 4.02 0.37 -11.42
N ALA A 76 5.22 -0.08 -11.83
CA ALA A 76 6.44 0.05 -11.05
C ALA A 76 6.90 1.51 -10.91
N ALA A 77 6.72 2.33 -11.94
CA ALA A 77 7.08 3.76 -11.91
C ALA A 77 6.43 4.51 -10.74
N ASN A 78 5.21 4.12 -10.32
CA ASN A 78 4.51 4.73 -9.19
C ASN A 78 5.25 4.53 -7.84
N TYR A 79 6.05 3.48 -7.69
CA TYR A 79 6.81 3.22 -6.46
C TYR A 79 8.11 4.05 -6.39
N GLY A 80 8.55 4.58 -7.53
CA GLY A 80 9.68 5.51 -7.64
C GLY A 80 9.27 6.98 -7.68
N HIS A 81 8.00 7.31 -7.37
CA HIS A 81 7.50 8.68 -7.47
C HIS A 81 8.27 9.64 -6.55
N ASN A 82 8.43 10.90 -6.99
CA ASN A 82 9.21 11.93 -6.28
C ASN A 82 8.85 12.08 -4.79
N TYR A 83 7.56 11.97 -4.45
CA TYR A 83 7.12 12.03 -3.05
C TYR A 83 7.60 10.85 -2.19
N VAL A 84 7.68 9.64 -2.77
CA VAL A 84 8.21 8.46 -2.07
C VAL A 84 9.71 8.65 -1.79
N LEU A 85 10.46 9.09 -2.81
CA LEU A 85 11.89 9.37 -2.68
C LEU A 85 12.17 10.53 -1.71
N MET A 86 11.33 11.57 -1.71
CA MET A 86 11.41 12.68 -0.77
C MET A 86 11.21 12.22 0.67
N LEU A 87 10.22 11.36 0.93
CA LEU A 87 10.00 10.78 2.25
C LEU A 87 11.19 9.93 2.70
N LEU A 88 11.75 9.12 1.81
CA LEU A 88 12.95 8.32 2.07
C LEU A 88 14.16 9.20 2.44
N ALA A 89 14.39 10.27 1.68
CA ALA A 89 15.42 11.26 1.99
C ALA A 89 15.18 11.94 3.35
N GLY A 90 13.92 12.24 3.69
CA GLY A 90 13.52 12.73 5.00
C GLY A 90 13.88 11.77 6.13
N PHE A 91 13.70 10.46 5.95
CA PHE A 91 14.12 9.46 6.94
C PHE A 91 15.64 9.38 7.09
N PHE A 92 16.40 9.48 6.00
CA PHE A 92 17.87 9.55 6.09
C PHE A 92 18.34 10.78 6.87
N LEU A 93 17.73 11.95 6.61
CA LEU A 93 18.03 13.17 7.36
C LEU A 93 17.67 13.01 8.85
N ALA A 94 16.49 12.47 9.16
CA ALA A 94 16.07 12.21 10.53
C ALA A 94 17.06 11.27 11.26
N LYS A 95 17.55 10.23 10.56
CA LYS A 95 18.55 9.32 11.12
C LYS A 95 19.90 10.02 11.36
N ALA A 96 20.34 10.90 10.45
CA ALA A 96 21.54 11.70 10.65
C ALA A 96 21.43 12.61 11.90
N ILE A 97 20.27 13.26 12.07
CA ILE A 97 19.96 14.08 13.26
C ILE A 97 19.96 13.23 14.55
N GLU A 98 19.46 11.99 14.47
CA GLU A 98 19.43 11.04 15.59
C GLU A 98 20.86 10.65 16.01
N LEU A 99 21.70 10.26 15.05
CA LEU A 99 23.08 9.80 15.26
C LEU A 99 23.97 10.91 15.83
N GLN A 100 23.73 12.16 15.46
CA GLN A 100 24.46 13.32 16.00
C GLN A 100 23.86 13.85 17.32
N HIS A 101 22.83 13.18 17.85
CA HIS A 101 22.08 13.61 19.03
C HIS A 101 21.58 15.07 18.96
N LEU A 102 21.43 15.61 17.74
CA LEU A 102 21.12 17.01 17.52
C LEU A 102 19.74 17.36 18.10
N HIS A 103 18.76 16.47 17.94
CA HIS A 103 17.44 16.58 18.56
C HIS A 103 17.51 16.73 20.10
N LYS A 104 18.44 16.04 20.79
CA LYS A 104 18.65 16.19 22.25
C LYS A 104 19.26 17.54 22.61
N ARG A 105 20.26 18.00 21.83
CA ARG A 105 20.88 19.33 22.03
C ARG A 105 19.85 20.44 21.89
N ILE A 106 18.99 20.36 20.86
CA ILE A 106 17.90 21.31 20.66
C ILE A 106 16.91 21.24 21.82
N ALA A 107 16.46 20.04 22.23
CA ALA A 107 15.53 19.88 23.35
C ALA A 107 16.06 20.49 24.66
N LEU A 108 17.34 20.27 25.00
CA LEU A 108 17.96 20.82 26.19
C LEU A 108 18.09 22.36 26.16
N VAL A 109 18.23 22.95 24.97
CA VAL A 109 18.24 24.42 24.81
C VAL A 109 16.84 25.00 24.97
N VAL A 110 15.80 24.30 24.52
CA VAL A 110 14.40 24.77 24.57
C VAL A 110 13.77 24.59 25.96
N ILE A 111 14.12 23.52 26.68
CA ILE A 111 13.55 23.23 28.01
C ILE A 111 14.26 24.01 29.13
N LYS A 112 15.50 24.46 28.90
CA LYS A 112 16.17 25.41 29.80
C LYS A 112 15.55 26.79 29.71
#